data_AF-A0A2E0KS09-F1
#
_entry.id   AF-A0A2E0KS09-F1
#
_cell.length_a   1.000
_cell.length_b   1.000
_cell.length_c   1.000
_cell.angle_alpha   90.00
_cell.angle_beta   90.00
_cell.angle_gamma   90.00
#
_symmetry.space_group_name_H-M   'P 1'
#
loop_
_entity.id
_entity.type
_entity.pdbx_description
1 polymer ?
#
loop_
_entity_poly.entity_id
_entity_poly.type
_entity_poly.pdbx_seq_one_letter_code
_entity_poly.pdbx_strand_id
1 'polypeptide(L)'
;KVGEYEVAWETTRGGWIYIHDMTVQKWPGEDTEDPRYGRTFVYGSYWEAGLRIGDVTDVPHPVNTPELYSLMASTCKAGQGNPVLCRWRAPEVGSWMDFLDLDNDGQPDSGTTGNENGGRVSYIHYAEPVPEMLDVSHLGLGDEPRHYVTAAVECLDLYQGTGIVYLLDTTEYSEENGNFRFEITMTRDWEIPYAQDHCFGASCELDPNNDEWLLFSPHNLDTGYFETTEETDQSHGGNWDVRLYISHYHAGLWIVDLETLIAPEATDRIDIHFESTIGYYLPSGHLDGTPLDSAYYDFGWVPFLWAVEFHEGVIYASCISTGLYILQLDIDQPFLGTPV
;
A
#
# COMPACT_ATOMS: atom_id res chain seq x y z
N LYS A 1 -10.83 -22.78 7.15
CA LYS A 1 -11.38 -21.54 7.75
C LYS A 1 -11.51 -21.77 9.26
N VAL A 2 -10.82 -20.98 10.07
CA VAL A 2 -10.91 -21.04 11.56
C VAL A 2 -11.59 -19.81 12.15
N GLY A 3 -11.67 -18.74 11.38
CA GLY A 3 -12.42 -17.53 11.70
C GLY A 3 -12.64 -16.68 10.47
N GLU A 4 -13.11 -15.47 10.72
CA GLU A 4 -13.40 -14.42 9.73
C GLU A 4 -12.85 -13.11 10.26
N TYR A 5 -12.63 -12.16 9.37
CA TYR A 5 -12.50 -10.76 9.75
C TYR A 5 -13.72 -10.05 9.16
N GLU A 6 -14.35 -9.20 9.96
CA GLU A 6 -15.48 -8.37 9.56
C GLU A 6 -15.13 -6.94 9.93
N VAL A 7 -15.24 -6.05 8.96
CA VAL A 7 -14.97 -4.63 9.19
C VAL A 7 -16.02 -4.04 10.12
N ALA A 8 -15.62 -3.07 10.92
CA ALA A 8 -16.56 -2.37 11.79
C ALA A 8 -17.49 -1.46 10.94
N TRP A 9 -18.75 -1.86 10.80
CA TRP A 9 -19.75 -1.08 10.06
C TRP A 9 -19.99 0.30 10.68
N GLU A 10 -19.77 0.46 11.98
CA GLU A 10 -19.94 1.73 12.69
C GLU A 10 -18.92 2.79 12.28
N THR A 11 -17.74 2.36 11.83
CA THR A 11 -16.63 3.23 11.37
C THR A 11 -16.52 3.28 9.85
N THR A 12 -17.35 2.51 9.15
CA THR A 12 -17.36 2.44 7.69
C THR A 12 -18.43 3.39 7.13
N ARG A 13 -18.05 4.34 6.27
CA ARG A 13 -18.98 5.33 5.68
C ARG A 13 -19.91 4.73 4.61
N GLY A 14 -19.85 3.42 4.37
CA GLY A 14 -20.49 2.71 3.27
C GLY A 14 -19.46 2.20 2.27
N GLY A 15 -19.92 1.86 1.06
CA GLY A 15 -19.06 1.47 -0.06
C GLY A 15 -18.83 -0.04 -0.20
N TRP A 16 -18.08 -0.40 -1.25
CA TRP A 16 -17.71 -1.76 -1.60
C TRP A 16 -16.53 -2.22 -0.76
N ILE A 17 -16.72 -3.39 -0.15
CA ILE A 17 -15.71 -4.08 0.64
C ILE A 17 -15.20 -5.22 -0.24
N TYR A 18 -14.08 -4.98 -0.90
CA TYR A 18 -13.36 -6.00 -1.65
C TYR A 18 -11.96 -6.15 -1.07
N ILE A 19 -11.64 -7.38 -0.63
CA ILE A 19 -10.35 -7.72 -0.05
C ILE A 19 -9.58 -8.44 -1.14
N HIS A 20 -8.52 -7.79 -1.60
CA HIS A 20 -7.71 -8.27 -2.71
C HIS A 20 -6.31 -8.61 -2.20
N ASP A 21 -5.60 -7.64 -1.60
CA ASP A 21 -4.27 -7.83 -1.03
C ASP A 21 -4.16 -7.33 0.41
N MET A 22 -3.30 -7.99 1.18
CA MET A 22 -3.13 -7.76 2.61
C MET A 22 -1.69 -8.06 3.02
N THR A 23 -1.09 -7.17 3.81
CA THR A 23 0.22 -7.41 4.42
C THR A 23 0.06 -7.73 5.90
N VAL A 24 0.89 -8.63 6.42
CA VAL A 24 0.90 -9.01 7.84
C VAL A 24 2.26 -8.65 8.42
N GLN A 25 2.28 -7.80 9.43
CA GLN A 25 3.51 -7.36 10.09
C GLN A 25 3.36 -7.43 11.61
N LYS A 26 4.44 -7.85 12.27
CA LYS A 26 4.60 -7.69 13.71
C LYS A 26 4.95 -6.23 14.00
N TRP A 27 4.31 -5.61 15.00
CA TRP A 27 4.62 -4.24 15.40
C TRP A 27 6.14 -4.07 15.59
N PRO A 28 6.77 -3.08 14.93
CA PRO A 28 8.22 -2.94 14.97
C PRO A 28 8.72 -2.13 16.17
N GLY A 29 7.82 -1.50 16.94
CA GLY A 29 8.19 -0.78 18.14
C GLY A 29 8.69 -1.70 19.26
N GLU A 30 9.73 -1.26 19.96
CA GLU A 30 10.41 -1.99 21.03
C GLU A 30 10.02 -1.51 22.45
N ASP A 31 9.18 -0.48 22.57
CA ASP A 31 8.68 -0.01 23.87
C ASP A 31 7.72 -1.05 24.47
N THR A 32 8.15 -1.70 25.56
CA THR A 32 7.36 -2.74 26.22
C THR A 32 6.08 -2.23 26.90
N GLU A 33 5.95 -0.92 27.09
CA GLU A 33 4.73 -0.29 27.63
C GLU A 33 3.72 0.09 26.53
N ASP A 34 4.10 0.05 25.24
CA ASP A 34 3.19 0.24 24.12
C ASP A 34 2.24 -0.98 24.02
N PRO A 35 0.90 -0.80 23.98
CA PRO A 35 -0.05 -1.91 23.88
C PRO A 35 0.12 -2.76 22.62
N ARG A 36 0.77 -2.23 21.57
CA ARG A 36 1.07 -2.91 20.31
C ARG A 36 2.33 -3.76 20.39
N TYR A 37 3.19 -3.55 21.38
CA TYR A 37 4.44 -4.30 21.53
C TYR A 37 4.22 -5.82 21.49
N GLY A 38 4.97 -6.48 20.63
CA GLY A 38 4.88 -7.93 20.43
C GLY A 38 3.65 -8.43 19.67
N ARG A 39 2.72 -7.54 19.28
CA ARG A 39 1.51 -7.91 18.52
C ARG A 39 1.77 -8.03 17.03
N THR A 40 0.91 -8.78 16.35
CA THR A 40 0.92 -8.93 14.89
C THR A 40 -0.37 -8.41 14.31
N PHE A 41 -0.24 -7.55 13.29
CA PHE A 41 -1.35 -6.89 12.63
C PHE A 41 -1.44 -7.31 11.18
N VAL A 42 -2.67 -7.30 10.68
CA VAL A 42 -2.94 -7.40 9.27
C VAL A 42 -3.43 -6.05 8.77
N TYR A 43 -2.80 -5.56 7.70
CA TYR A 43 -3.08 -4.30 7.04
C TYR A 43 -3.81 -4.65 5.76
N GLY A 44 -5.11 -4.36 5.74
CA GLY A 44 -5.99 -4.71 4.63
C GLY A 44 -6.45 -3.46 3.91
N SER A 45 -6.40 -3.53 2.59
CA SER A 45 -7.04 -2.58 1.69
C SER A 45 -8.48 -3.00 1.43
N TYR A 46 -9.42 -2.08 1.63
CA TYR A 46 -10.83 -2.39 1.56
C TYR A 46 -11.56 -1.50 0.56
N TRP A 47 -11.06 -1.36 -0.68
CA TRP A 47 -11.65 -0.47 -1.71
C TRP A 47 -12.14 0.84 -1.06
N GLU A 48 -13.45 1.14 -1.14
CA GLU A 48 -14.07 2.35 -0.59
C GLU A 48 -14.04 2.45 0.93
N ALA A 49 -13.85 1.36 1.65
CA ALA A 49 -13.72 1.32 3.10
C ALA A 49 -12.27 1.57 3.59
N GLY A 50 -11.35 1.92 2.68
CA GLY A 50 -10.03 2.47 3.01
C GLY A 50 -9.05 1.48 3.62
N LEU A 51 -8.12 1.99 4.44
CA LEU A 51 -7.18 1.13 5.20
C LEU A 51 -7.89 0.56 6.43
N ARG A 52 -7.70 -0.74 6.66
CA ARG A 52 -8.17 -1.45 7.86
C ARG A 52 -7.03 -2.21 8.51
N ILE A 53 -6.92 -2.11 9.83
CA ILE A 53 -5.91 -2.81 10.61
C ILE A 53 -6.60 -3.78 11.57
N GLY A 54 -6.32 -5.07 11.42
CA GLY A 54 -6.83 -6.13 12.29
C GLY A 54 -5.74 -6.71 13.18
N ASP A 55 -6.03 -6.95 14.47
CA ASP A 55 -5.13 -7.67 15.37
C ASP A 55 -5.26 -9.19 15.15
N VAL A 56 -4.17 -9.80 14.68
CA VAL A 56 -4.09 -11.24 14.37
C VAL A 56 -3.13 -11.98 15.30
N THR A 57 -2.68 -11.33 16.38
CA THR A 57 -1.72 -11.89 17.36
C THR A 57 -2.15 -13.26 17.87
N ASP A 58 -3.42 -13.39 18.24
CA ASP A 58 -4.00 -14.60 18.84
C ASP A 58 -4.76 -15.47 17.84
N VAL A 59 -4.37 -15.45 16.56
CA VAL A 59 -4.98 -16.33 15.55
C VAL A 59 -4.76 -17.80 15.93
N PRO A 60 -5.83 -18.63 15.99
CA PRO A 60 -5.69 -20.05 16.30
C PRO A 60 -4.82 -20.75 15.25
N HIS A 61 -3.77 -21.43 15.70
CA HIS A 61 -2.77 -22.07 14.83
C HIS A 61 -2.60 -23.55 15.18
N PRO A 62 -2.55 -24.47 14.19
CA PRO A 62 -2.46 -25.91 14.43
C PRO A 62 -1.18 -26.34 15.17
N VAL A 63 -0.14 -25.50 15.18
CA VAL A 63 1.14 -25.79 15.85
C VAL A 63 1.31 -24.95 17.13
N ASN A 64 0.94 -23.67 17.11
CA ASN A 64 1.27 -22.75 18.21
C ASN A 64 0.19 -22.79 19.31
N THR A 65 -1.06 -23.04 18.92
CA THR A 65 -2.22 -23.10 19.83
C THR A 65 -3.14 -24.28 19.47
N PRO A 66 -2.62 -25.53 19.47
CA PRO A 66 -3.31 -26.68 18.91
C PRO A 66 -4.66 -26.99 19.57
N GLU A 67 -4.83 -26.72 20.87
CA GLU A 67 -6.10 -26.90 21.57
C GLU A 67 -7.16 -25.88 21.11
N LEU A 68 -6.79 -24.60 21.05
CA LEU A 68 -7.67 -23.53 20.60
C LEU A 68 -8.02 -23.71 19.12
N TYR A 69 -7.03 -24.03 18.28
CA TYR A 69 -7.23 -24.36 16.88
C TYR A 69 -8.17 -25.55 16.70
N SER A 70 -7.95 -26.65 17.43
CA SER A 70 -8.78 -27.85 17.31
C SER A 70 -10.23 -27.55 17.67
N LEU A 71 -10.47 -26.76 18.72
CA LEU A 71 -11.80 -26.32 19.10
C LEU A 71 -12.45 -25.48 17.99
N MET A 72 -11.80 -24.40 17.56
CA MET A 72 -12.34 -23.46 16.57
C MET A 72 -12.54 -24.10 15.19
N ALA A 73 -11.57 -24.90 14.74
CA ALA A 73 -11.65 -25.61 13.46
C ALA A 73 -12.76 -26.68 13.49
N SER A 74 -12.91 -27.41 14.59
CA SER A 74 -13.96 -28.44 14.72
C SER A 74 -15.35 -27.83 14.75
N THR A 75 -15.55 -26.73 15.50
CA THR A 75 -16.85 -26.03 15.53
C THR A 75 -17.19 -25.41 14.19
N CYS A 76 -16.21 -24.78 13.52
CA CYS A 76 -16.40 -24.22 12.19
C CYS A 76 -16.75 -25.30 11.15
N LYS A 77 -16.02 -26.44 11.17
CA LYS A 77 -16.29 -27.58 10.28
C LYS A 77 -17.64 -28.23 10.56
N ALA A 78 -18.01 -28.44 11.82
CA ALA A 78 -19.32 -28.98 12.20
C ALA A 78 -20.46 -28.05 11.76
N GLY A 79 -20.21 -26.74 11.78
CA GLY A 79 -21.10 -25.72 11.23
C GLY A 79 -21.07 -25.57 9.71
N GLN A 80 -20.35 -26.43 8.99
CA GLN A 80 -20.17 -26.34 7.54
C GLN A 80 -19.66 -24.97 7.05
N GLY A 81 -18.87 -24.28 7.87
CA GLY A 81 -18.36 -22.95 7.54
C GLY A 81 -19.33 -21.81 7.88
N ASN A 82 -20.41 -22.05 8.62
CA ASN A 82 -21.33 -21.00 9.05
C ASN A 82 -20.61 -19.94 9.92
N PRO A 83 -20.70 -18.64 9.57
CA PRO A 83 -20.10 -17.53 10.32
C PRO A 83 -20.39 -17.54 11.83
N VAL A 84 -21.58 -17.99 12.24
CA VAL A 84 -22.01 -18.05 13.65
C VAL A 84 -21.24 -19.12 14.45
N LEU A 85 -20.78 -20.17 13.77
CA LEU A 85 -20.08 -21.31 14.37
C LEU A 85 -18.55 -21.22 14.19
N CYS A 86 -18.08 -20.53 13.16
CA CYS A 86 -16.68 -20.16 12.97
C CYS A 86 -16.40 -18.88 13.78
N ARG A 87 -16.10 -18.99 15.07
CA ARG A 87 -16.22 -17.86 16.02
C ARG A 87 -15.01 -16.94 16.15
N TRP A 88 -13.82 -17.34 15.70
CA TRP A 88 -12.68 -16.42 15.80
C TRP A 88 -12.91 -15.23 14.87
N ARG A 89 -12.73 -14.02 15.42
CA ARG A 89 -12.83 -12.75 14.72
C ARG A 89 -11.57 -11.95 15.03
N ALA A 90 -10.83 -11.55 14.00
CA ALA A 90 -9.76 -10.58 14.18
C ALA A 90 -10.41 -9.26 14.66
N PRO A 91 -10.00 -8.69 15.80
CA PRO A 91 -10.47 -7.38 16.21
C PRO A 91 -9.97 -6.30 15.25
N GLU A 92 -10.86 -5.46 14.71
CA GLU A 92 -10.45 -4.23 14.03
C GLU A 92 -9.92 -3.24 15.07
N VAL A 93 -8.68 -2.82 14.89
CA VAL A 93 -7.96 -1.90 15.78
C VAL A 93 -7.52 -0.63 15.07
N GLY A 94 -7.77 -0.48 13.78
CA GLY A 94 -7.46 0.75 13.05
C GLY A 94 -8.26 0.88 11.76
N SER A 95 -8.60 2.12 11.41
CA SER A 95 -9.33 2.43 10.19
C SER A 95 -9.00 3.83 9.69
N TRP A 96 -8.85 4.00 8.38
CA TRP A 96 -8.71 5.30 7.73
C TRP A 96 -9.53 5.36 6.44
N MET A 97 -10.25 6.47 6.23
CA MET A 97 -11.14 6.68 5.08
C MET A 97 -11.18 8.16 4.64
N ASP A 98 -10.13 8.93 4.93
CA ASP A 98 -10.07 10.36 4.62
C ASP A 98 -9.31 10.58 3.31
N PHE A 99 -9.86 10.03 2.23
CA PHE A 99 -9.31 10.14 0.87
C PHE A 99 -9.18 11.61 0.43
N LEU A 100 -8.38 11.84 -0.62
CA LEU A 100 -8.22 13.17 -1.19
C LEU A 100 -9.55 13.78 -1.63
N ASP A 101 -9.65 15.08 -1.46
CA ASP A 101 -10.73 15.94 -1.97
C ASP A 101 -10.16 16.73 -3.16
N LEU A 102 -10.26 16.17 -4.36
CA LEU A 102 -9.68 16.75 -5.57
C LEU A 102 -10.57 17.86 -6.15
N ASP A 103 -11.89 17.81 -5.92
CA ASP A 103 -12.82 18.85 -6.36
C ASP A 103 -12.98 20.02 -5.36
N ASN A 104 -12.38 19.89 -4.17
CA ASN A 104 -12.33 20.86 -3.08
C ASN A 104 -13.72 21.22 -2.51
N ASP A 105 -14.65 20.26 -2.48
CA ASP A 105 -15.99 20.46 -1.90
C ASP A 105 -16.03 20.32 -0.36
N GLY A 106 -14.91 19.92 0.24
CA GLY A 106 -14.74 19.70 1.67
C GLY A 106 -15.14 18.31 2.14
N GLN A 107 -15.43 17.37 1.23
CA GLN A 107 -15.64 15.95 1.49
C GLN A 107 -14.56 15.13 0.77
N PRO A 108 -14.13 13.98 1.33
CA PRO A 108 -13.24 13.09 0.61
C PRO A 108 -13.94 12.59 -0.66
N ASP A 109 -13.24 12.48 -1.77
CA ASP A 109 -13.80 11.90 -2.98
C ASP A 109 -13.92 10.38 -2.81
N SER A 110 -15.13 9.90 -2.55
CA SER A 110 -15.50 8.48 -2.44
C SER A 110 -16.94 8.24 -2.89
N GLY A 111 -17.36 6.98 -3.06
CA GLY A 111 -18.73 6.68 -3.47
C GLY A 111 -19.76 7.05 -2.40
N THR A 112 -19.31 7.11 -1.14
CA THR A 112 -20.14 7.52 0.00
C THR A 112 -20.45 9.02 0.03
N THR A 113 -19.63 9.82 -0.64
CA THR A 113 -19.74 11.29 -0.75
C THR A 113 -20.18 11.74 -2.14
N GLY A 114 -20.17 10.83 -3.12
CA GLY A 114 -20.83 10.99 -4.41
C GLY A 114 -19.91 11.27 -5.59
N ASN A 115 -18.59 11.28 -5.39
CA ASN A 115 -17.59 11.41 -6.44
C ASN A 115 -16.37 10.56 -6.09
N GLU A 116 -16.04 9.56 -6.92
CA GLU A 116 -14.87 8.70 -6.71
C GLU A 116 -13.70 9.07 -7.61
N ASN A 117 -13.88 10.09 -8.48
CA ASN A 117 -13.03 10.34 -9.64
C ASN A 117 -12.74 9.05 -10.41
N GLY A 118 -13.78 8.21 -10.57
CA GLY A 118 -13.74 6.88 -11.17
C GLY A 118 -12.71 5.91 -10.55
N GLY A 119 -12.49 6.05 -9.25
CA GLY A 119 -11.65 5.18 -8.44
C GLY A 119 -10.28 5.76 -8.10
N ARG A 120 -9.85 6.85 -8.76
CA ARG A 120 -8.51 7.47 -8.62
C ARG A 120 -8.01 7.64 -7.19
N VAL A 121 -8.93 7.81 -6.25
CA VAL A 121 -8.68 8.24 -4.88
C VAL A 121 -9.20 7.26 -3.82
N SER A 122 -10.19 6.42 -4.13
CA SER A 122 -10.98 5.77 -3.09
C SER A 122 -10.95 4.25 -3.09
N TYR A 123 -10.50 3.57 -4.15
CA TYR A 123 -10.46 2.11 -4.15
C TYR A 123 -9.11 1.61 -3.69
N ILE A 124 -8.87 1.55 -2.38
CA ILE A 124 -7.60 1.01 -1.88
C ILE A 124 -7.52 -0.48 -2.22
N HIS A 125 -6.44 -0.90 -2.87
CA HIS A 125 -6.23 -2.29 -3.28
C HIS A 125 -5.01 -2.95 -2.61
N TYR A 126 -4.06 -2.18 -2.11
CA TYR A 126 -2.86 -2.73 -1.44
C TYR A 126 -2.48 -1.81 -0.27
N ALA A 127 -1.93 -2.39 0.80
CA ALA A 127 -1.38 -1.63 1.89
C ALA A 127 -0.08 -2.26 2.40
N GLU A 128 0.99 -1.49 2.45
CA GLU A 128 2.30 -1.92 2.93
C GLU A 128 2.73 -1.11 4.15
N PRO A 129 2.78 -1.72 5.34
CA PRO A 129 3.42 -1.10 6.50
C PRO A 129 4.94 -1.04 6.33
N VAL A 130 5.56 0.05 6.81
CA VAL A 130 7.03 0.16 6.86
C VAL A 130 7.57 -0.83 7.90
N PRO A 131 8.62 -1.61 7.62
CA PRO A 131 9.07 -2.68 8.50
C PRO A 131 9.64 -2.19 9.84
N GLU A 132 10.01 -0.92 9.96
CA GLU A 132 10.71 -0.34 11.11
C GLU A 132 9.99 0.88 11.70
N MET A 133 10.25 1.17 12.98
CA MET A 133 9.97 2.49 13.55
C MET A 133 11.06 3.46 13.09
N LEU A 134 10.66 4.54 12.44
CA LEU A 134 11.57 5.52 11.85
C LEU A 134 11.86 6.66 12.82
N ASP A 135 13.13 6.87 13.18
CA ASP A 135 13.56 8.10 13.86
C ASP A 135 13.51 9.26 12.85
N VAL A 136 12.56 10.18 13.02
CA VAL A 136 12.34 11.33 12.14
C VAL A 136 12.83 12.64 12.76
N SER A 137 13.67 12.57 13.80
CA SER A 137 14.14 13.74 14.54
C SER A 137 14.99 14.68 13.70
N HIS A 138 15.78 14.16 12.74
CA HIS A 138 16.55 14.96 11.78
C HIS A 138 15.67 15.76 10.83
N LEU A 139 14.43 15.31 10.59
CA LEU A 139 13.40 16.02 9.82
C LEU A 139 12.70 17.11 10.63
N GLY A 140 12.99 17.24 11.92
CA GLY A 140 12.35 18.21 12.82
C GLY A 140 10.92 17.83 13.21
N LEU A 141 10.54 16.57 13.12
CA LEU A 141 9.19 16.06 13.40
C LEU A 141 9.00 15.52 14.83
N GLY A 142 9.92 15.85 15.73
CA GLY A 142 9.93 15.40 17.13
C GLY A 142 10.98 14.33 17.38
N ASP A 143 11.18 14.00 18.66
CA ASP A 143 12.25 13.08 19.10
C ASP A 143 11.78 11.62 19.21
N GLU A 144 10.48 11.36 18.98
CA GLU A 144 9.90 10.02 19.07
C GLU A 144 9.82 9.36 17.68
N PRO A 145 10.19 8.07 17.57
CA PRO A 145 10.07 7.33 16.31
C PRO A 145 8.62 7.23 15.82
N ARG A 146 8.45 7.19 14.49
CA ARG A 146 7.15 7.12 13.82
C ARG A 146 6.99 5.84 13.01
N HIS A 147 5.75 5.41 12.80
CA HIS A 147 5.42 4.28 11.93
C HIS A 147 4.49 4.73 10.81
N TYR A 148 4.79 4.27 9.59
CA TYR A 148 4.03 4.62 8.41
C TYR A 148 3.46 3.40 7.70
N VAL A 149 2.34 3.58 7.02
CA VAL A 149 1.73 2.60 6.13
C VAL A 149 1.44 3.27 4.81
N THR A 150 1.83 2.62 3.72
CA THR A 150 1.42 3.04 2.38
C THR A 150 0.12 2.35 2.00
N ALA A 151 -0.78 3.04 1.31
CA ALA A 151 -2.03 2.48 0.82
C ALA A 151 -2.25 2.89 -0.64
N ALA A 152 -2.29 1.92 -1.53
CA ALA A 152 -2.30 2.15 -2.97
C ALA A 152 -3.71 2.06 -3.56
N VAL A 153 -4.00 2.91 -4.55
CA VAL A 153 -5.34 3.08 -5.12
C VAL A 153 -5.50 2.40 -6.46
N GLU A 154 -6.53 1.57 -6.60
CA GLU A 154 -6.95 0.95 -7.84
C GLU A 154 -7.88 1.88 -8.63
N CYS A 155 -7.56 2.09 -9.89
CA CYS A 155 -8.27 3.00 -10.78
C CYS A 155 -9.17 2.21 -11.74
N LEU A 156 -10.45 2.57 -11.87
CA LEU A 156 -11.38 1.86 -12.77
C LEU A 156 -11.61 2.63 -14.07
N ASP A 157 -11.85 3.94 -13.97
CA ASP A 157 -12.12 4.83 -15.09
C ASP A 157 -11.63 6.25 -14.76
N LEU A 158 -10.83 6.86 -15.60
CA LEU A 158 -10.12 8.09 -15.28
C LEU A 158 -10.18 9.05 -16.46
N TYR A 159 -10.69 10.26 -16.23
CA TYR A 159 -10.59 11.36 -17.18
C TYR A 159 -9.34 12.23 -16.95
N GLN A 160 -8.69 12.11 -15.79
CA GLN A 160 -7.45 12.79 -15.44
C GLN A 160 -6.77 12.16 -14.21
N GLY A 161 -5.46 11.92 -14.30
CA GLY A 161 -4.62 11.48 -13.18
C GLY A 161 -4.69 9.99 -12.88
N THR A 162 -3.62 9.44 -12.30
CA THR A 162 -3.42 8.00 -12.09
C THR A 162 -2.23 7.66 -11.19
N GLY A 163 -2.25 6.48 -10.57
CA GLY A 163 -1.12 5.96 -9.79
C GLY A 163 -1.05 6.48 -8.36
N ILE A 164 -2.18 6.85 -7.73
CA ILE A 164 -2.16 7.41 -6.38
C ILE A 164 -1.79 6.36 -5.32
N VAL A 165 -0.92 6.77 -4.40
CA VAL A 165 -0.60 6.08 -3.15
C VAL A 165 -0.69 7.07 -1.99
N TYR A 166 -1.24 6.63 -0.86
CA TYR A 166 -1.30 7.38 0.38
C TYR A 166 -0.18 6.96 1.32
N LEU A 167 0.49 7.93 1.93
CA LEU A 167 1.39 7.72 3.06
C LEU A 167 0.66 8.09 4.35
N LEU A 168 0.38 7.09 5.18
CA LEU A 168 -0.42 7.20 6.39
C LEU A 168 0.49 7.07 7.62
N ASP A 169 0.47 8.07 8.49
CA ASP A 169 1.07 8.00 9.83
C ASP A 169 0.17 7.14 10.72
N THR A 170 0.76 6.09 11.31
CA THR A 170 0.12 5.12 12.19
C THR A 170 0.82 5.02 13.54
N THR A 171 1.57 6.07 13.90
CA THR A 171 2.35 6.16 15.15
C THR A 171 1.44 6.24 16.36
N GLU A 172 0.41 7.08 16.29
CA GLU A 172 -0.45 7.39 17.42
C GLU A 172 -1.51 6.32 17.65
N TYR A 173 -1.95 6.21 18.89
CA TYR A 173 -3.06 5.34 19.29
C TYR A 173 -3.85 5.95 20.45
N SER A 174 -5.10 5.55 20.57
CA SER A 174 -5.94 5.83 21.73
C SER A 174 -6.24 4.55 22.49
N GLU A 175 -6.48 4.68 23.79
CA GLU A 175 -6.96 3.57 24.63
C GLU A 175 -8.27 3.94 25.31
N GLU A 176 -9.29 3.11 25.10
CA GLU A 176 -10.57 3.23 25.80
C GLU A 176 -10.98 1.89 26.40
N ASN A 177 -11.14 1.86 27.73
CA ASN A 177 -11.54 0.67 28.49
C ASN A 177 -10.63 -0.56 28.26
N GLY A 178 -9.32 -0.32 28.04
CA GLY A 178 -8.33 -1.37 27.78
C GLY A 178 -8.31 -1.91 26.35
N ASN A 179 -9.10 -1.31 25.44
CA ASN A 179 -8.98 -1.56 24.01
C ASN A 179 -8.22 -0.39 23.40
N PHE A 180 -7.08 -0.68 22.76
CA PHE A 180 -6.35 0.33 22.00
C PHE A 180 -6.89 0.40 20.56
N ARG A 181 -6.70 1.55 19.91
CA ARG A 181 -6.97 1.78 18.49
C ARG A 181 -5.91 2.68 17.88
N PHE A 182 -5.46 2.36 16.67
CA PHE A 182 -4.61 3.24 15.87
C PHE A 182 -5.34 4.54 15.54
N GLU A 183 -4.65 5.66 15.72
CA GLU A 183 -5.08 6.98 15.28
C GLU A 183 -4.33 7.31 13.99
N ILE A 184 -4.97 7.02 12.85
CA ILE A 184 -4.34 7.07 11.54
C ILE A 184 -4.57 8.44 10.91
N THR A 185 -3.51 9.07 10.42
CA THR A 185 -3.60 10.35 9.69
C THR A 185 -2.83 10.28 8.38
N MET A 186 -3.27 11.03 7.36
CA MET A 186 -2.53 11.11 6.11
C MET A 186 -1.37 12.10 6.25
N THR A 187 -0.13 11.64 6.09
CA THR A 187 1.05 12.50 6.02
C THR A 187 1.15 13.15 4.65
N ARG A 188 0.98 12.36 3.59
CA ARG A 188 1.09 12.79 2.20
C ARG A 188 0.39 11.82 1.27
N ASP A 189 0.21 12.25 0.03
CA ASP A 189 -0.06 11.38 -1.10
C ASP A 189 1.06 11.49 -2.13
N TRP A 190 1.25 10.45 -2.91
CA TRP A 190 2.09 10.42 -4.09
C TRP A 190 1.25 10.00 -5.29
N GLU A 191 1.53 10.59 -6.45
CA GLU A 191 0.93 10.22 -7.73
C GLU A 191 2.05 10.23 -8.78
N ILE A 192 1.88 9.52 -9.90
CA ILE A 192 2.87 9.58 -10.98
C ILE A 192 3.06 11.06 -11.38
N PRO A 193 4.30 11.58 -11.44
CA PRO A 193 4.50 13.04 -11.53
C PRO A 193 3.85 13.74 -12.74
N TYR A 194 3.67 13.02 -13.85
CA TYR A 194 2.97 13.51 -15.05
C TYR A 194 1.55 12.92 -15.22
N ALA A 195 0.97 12.40 -14.14
CA ALA A 195 -0.34 11.77 -14.16
C ALA A 195 -1.44 12.68 -14.72
N GLN A 196 -1.36 14.00 -14.49
CA GLN A 196 -2.37 14.96 -14.95
C GLN A 196 -2.47 15.05 -16.48
N ASP A 197 -1.44 14.64 -17.20
CA ASP A 197 -1.42 14.58 -18.67
C ASP A 197 -1.98 13.26 -19.21
N HIS A 198 -2.38 12.35 -18.32
CA HIS A 198 -2.85 11.01 -18.67
C HIS A 198 -4.30 10.81 -18.20
N CYS A 199 -5.02 10.06 -19.01
CA CYS A 199 -6.35 9.54 -18.70
C CYS A 199 -6.44 8.11 -19.24
N PHE A 200 -7.41 7.34 -18.75
CA PHE A 200 -7.67 6.00 -19.23
C PHE A 200 -9.11 5.59 -18.93
N GLY A 201 -9.74 4.83 -19.83
CA GLY A 201 -11.06 4.24 -19.59
C GLY A 201 -12.17 4.90 -20.40
N ALA A 202 -13.42 4.55 -20.08
CA ALA A 202 -14.61 5.03 -20.78
C ALA A 202 -14.72 6.56 -20.84
N SER A 203 -14.22 7.23 -19.80
CA SER A 203 -14.26 8.68 -19.64
C SER A 203 -13.04 9.41 -20.24
N CYS A 204 -12.05 8.68 -20.76
CA CYS A 204 -10.85 9.28 -21.36
C CYS A 204 -11.06 9.63 -22.84
N GLU A 205 -10.83 10.89 -23.21
CA GLU A 205 -10.94 11.33 -24.62
C GLU A 205 -9.76 10.85 -25.48
N LEU A 206 -8.58 10.66 -24.88
CA LEU A 206 -7.36 10.31 -25.60
C LEU A 206 -7.26 8.81 -25.92
N ASP A 207 -7.71 7.96 -25.00
CA ASP A 207 -7.70 6.51 -25.13
C ASP A 207 -8.98 5.89 -24.53
N PRO A 208 -10.12 6.05 -25.21
CA PRO A 208 -11.40 5.55 -24.72
C PRO A 208 -11.44 4.02 -24.79
N ASN A 209 -11.41 3.36 -23.63
CA ASN A 209 -11.51 1.91 -23.53
C ASN A 209 -12.56 1.50 -22.48
N ASN A 210 -13.58 0.76 -22.91
CA ASN A 210 -14.63 0.25 -22.02
C ASN A 210 -14.38 -1.20 -21.54
N ASP A 211 -13.43 -1.89 -22.19
CA ASP A 211 -13.22 -3.33 -22.07
C ASP A 211 -12.07 -3.68 -21.10
N GLU A 212 -11.22 -2.72 -20.75
CA GLU A 212 -10.14 -2.90 -19.79
C GLU A 212 -10.36 -2.06 -18.53
N TRP A 213 -10.14 -2.68 -17.37
CA TRP A 213 -10.18 -2.08 -16.05
C TRP A 213 -8.76 -2.11 -15.46
N LEU A 214 -8.45 -1.21 -14.51
CA LEU A 214 -7.25 -1.23 -13.66
C LEU A 214 -5.97 -0.62 -14.25
N LEU A 215 -5.98 -0.10 -15.48
CA LEU A 215 -4.77 0.50 -16.06
C LEU A 215 -4.25 1.67 -15.22
N PHE A 216 -2.92 1.71 -15.11
CA PHE A 216 -2.14 2.72 -14.37
C PHE A 216 -2.35 2.71 -12.84
N SER A 217 -3.16 1.79 -12.31
CA SER A 217 -3.19 1.52 -10.87
C SER A 217 -1.80 1.05 -10.44
N PRO A 218 -1.28 1.52 -9.29
CA PRO A 218 -0.33 0.70 -8.56
C PRO A 218 -1.00 -0.66 -8.34
N HIS A 219 -0.23 -1.73 -8.27
CA HIS A 219 -0.78 -3.07 -8.06
C HIS A 219 -0.09 -3.79 -6.93
N ASN A 220 1.21 -3.57 -6.80
CA ASN A 220 1.99 -4.12 -5.73
C ASN A 220 3.10 -3.15 -5.38
N LEU A 221 3.38 -3.07 -4.09
CA LEU A 221 4.40 -2.22 -3.50
C LEU A 221 5.31 -3.09 -2.64
N ASP A 222 6.60 -2.77 -2.65
CA ASP A 222 7.55 -3.29 -1.67
C ASP A 222 8.35 -2.13 -1.05
N THR A 223 8.85 -2.34 0.17
CA THR A 223 9.55 -1.32 0.96
C THR A 223 10.98 -1.76 1.24
N GLY A 224 11.96 -0.99 0.77
CA GLY A 224 13.36 -1.15 1.16
C GLY A 224 13.69 -0.22 2.33
N TYR A 225 14.10 -0.79 3.46
CA TYR A 225 14.71 -0.05 4.57
C TYR A 225 16.22 -0.22 4.53
N PHE A 226 16.96 0.87 4.63
CA PHE A 226 18.41 0.87 4.58
C PHE A 226 18.96 1.58 5.80
N GLU A 227 19.83 0.92 6.58
CA GLU A 227 20.66 1.64 7.55
C GLU A 227 21.75 2.43 6.80
N THR A 228 21.82 3.74 6.99
CA THR A 228 22.75 4.63 6.29
C THR A 228 23.81 5.22 7.21
N THR A 229 24.84 5.77 6.57
CA THR A 229 25.88 6.61 7.15
C THR A 229 25.91 7.93 6.40
N GLU A 230 26.62 8.94 6.89
CA GLU A 230 26.82 10.22 6.18
C GLU A 230 27.30 10.04 4.72
N GLU A 231 27.97 8.93 4.41
CA GLU A 231 28.54 8.64 3.08
C GLU A 231 27.58 7.89 2.15
N THR A 232 26.58 7.18 2.70
CA THR A 232 25.66 6.32 1.95
C THR A 232 24.23 6.83 1.95
N ASP A 233 23.91 7.77 2.83
CA ASP A 233 22.64 8.48 2.86
C ASP A 233 22.41 9.26 1.56
N GLN A 234 21.18 9.24 1.05
CA GLN A 234 20.84 9.88 -0.23
C GLN A 234 19.61 10.79 -0.15
N SER A 235 19.09 11.05 1.05
CA SER A 235 17.86 11.81 1.28
C SER A 235 18.13 13.09 2.10
N HIS A 236 17.51 13.27 3.28
CA HIS A 236 17.65 14.45 4.12
C HIS A 236 18.60 14.25 5.33
N GLY A 237 19.48 13.25 5.26
CA GLY A 237 20.44 12.91 6.29
C GLY A 237 19.92 11.87 7.27
N GLY A 238 20.54 11.79 8.44
CA GLY A 238 20.18 10.77 9.43
C GLY A 238 21.00 9.51 9.26
N ASN A 239 20.40 8.37 9.58
CA ASN A 239 21.03 7.06 9.60
C ASN A 239 20.15 5.97 8.98
N TRP A 240 19.14 6.36 8.21
CA TRP A 240 18.34 5.44 7.42
C TRP A 240 17.85 6.10 6.14
N ASP A 241 17.63 5.30 5.09
CA ASP A 241 16.81 5.66 3.93
C ASP A 241 15.68 4.64 3.82
N VAL A 242 14.47 5.09 3.41
CA VAL A 242 13.40 4.17 3.04
C VAL A 242 12.92 4.48 1.63
N ARG A 243 12.82 3.45 0.80
CA ARG A 243 12.38 3.54 -0.59
C ARG A 243 11.17 2.67 -0.82
N LEU A 244 10.17 3.23 -1.48
CA LEU A 244 8.98 2.51 -1.92
C LEU A 244 9.17 2.11 -3.39
N TYR A 245 9.08 0.82 -3.68
CA TYR A 245 9.13 0.27 -5.03
C TYR A 245 7.69 -0.04 -5.44
N ILE A 246 7.16 0.73 -6.37
CA ILE A 246 5.74 0.74 -6.70
C ILE A 246 5.56 0.23 -8.12
N SER A 247 5.09 -1.00 -8.26
CA SER A 247 4.71 -1.56 -9.56
C SER A 247 3.31 -1.11 -9.92
N HIS A 248 3.14 -0.67 -11.17
CA HIS A 248 1.87 -0.26 -11.72
C HIS A 248 1.50 -1.13 -12.91
N TYR A 249 0.22 -1.41 -13.03
CA TYR A 249 -0.35 -1.85 -14.29
C TYR A 249 -0.11 -0.75 -15.32
N HIS A 250 0.56 -1.04 -16.44
CA HIS A 250 0.69 -0.11 -17.58
C HIS A 250 1.49 1.19 -17.35
N ALA A 251 1.88 1.49 -16.12
CA ALA A 251 2.74 2.62 -15.78
C ALA A 251 4.16 2.19 -15.38
N GLY A 252 4.49 0.89 -15.39
CA GLY A 252 5.82 0.41 -15.04
C GLY A 252 6.15 0.51 -13.54
N LEU A 253 7.44 0.54 -13.23
CA LEU A 253 7.97 0.64 -11.87
C LEU A 253 8.32 2.09 -11.57
N TRP A 254 7.93 2.54 -10.37
CA TRP A 254 8.29 3.84 -9.82
C TRP A 254 8.94 3.65 -8.45
N ILE A 255 9.97 4.45 -8.17
CA ILE A 255 10.72 4.38 -6.92
C ILE A 255 10.60 5.73 -6.23
N VAL A 256 10.05 5.72 -5.02
CA VAL A 256 9.76 6.91 -4.23
C VAL A 256 10.61 6.91 -2.97
N ASP A 257 11.28 8.02 -2.70
CA ASP A 257 11.99 8.26 -1.46
C ASP A 257 11.01 8.68 -0.36
N LEU A 258 10.89 7.88 0.69
CA LEU A 258 9.92 8.08 1.76
C LEU A 258 10.22 9.33 2.56
N GLU A 259 11.50 9.60 2.83
CA GLU A 259 11.94 10.73 3.64
C GLU A 259 11.57 12.06 2.98
N THR A 260 11.85 12.18 1.68
CA THR A 260 11.42 13.30 0.85
C THR A 260 9.89 13.42 0.81
N LEU A 261 9.14 12.31 0.78
CA LEU A 261 7.68 12.36 0.81
C LEU A 261 7.11 12.83 2.17
N ILE A 262 7.79 12.50 3.27
CA ILE A 262 7.46 12.95 4.62
C ILE A 262 7.72 14.45 4.74
N ALA A 263 8.93 14.91 4.39
CA ALA A 263 9.42 16.26 4.61
C ALA A 263 9.98 16.93 3.34
N PRO A 264 9.17 17.14 2.29
CA PRO A 264 9.61 17.74 1.04
C PRO A 264 9.98 19.21 1.22
N GLU A 265 10.90 19.70 0.40
CA GLU A 265 11.19 21.13 0.25
C GLU A 265 10.12 21.83 -0.60
N ALA A 266 9.56 21.12 -1.59
CA ALA A 266 8.49 21.64 -2.42
C ALA A 266 7.19 21.80 -1.64
N THR A 267 6.39 22.79 -2.05
CA THR A 267 5.09 23.09 -1.45
C THR A 267 3.91 22.74 -2.35
N ASP A 268 4.14 22.64 -3.66
CA ASP A 268 3.11 22.25 -4.61
C ASP A 268 3.03 20.72 -4.69
N ARG A 269 1.81 20.17 -4.77
CA ARG A 269 1.57 18.72 -4.75
C ARG A 269 2.32 18.00 -5.87
N ILE A 270 2.34 18.55 -7.09
CA ILE A 270 3.00 17.92 -8.24
C ILE A 270 4.52 18.00 -8.09
N ASP A 271 5.04 19.15 -7.65
CA ASP A 271 6.47 19.33 -7.43
C ASP A 271 6.98 18.37 -6.35
N ILE A 272 6.20 18.09 -5.30
CA ILE A 272 6.51 17.08 -4.28
C ILE A 272 6.57 15.67 -4.90
N HIS A 273 5.65 15.32 -5.80
CA HIS A 273 5.68 14.03 -6.50
C HIS A 273 6.95 13.88 -7.34
N PHE A 274 7.38 14.94 -8.03
CA PHE A 274 8.65 14.95 -8.75
C PHE A 274 9.86 14.84 -7.81
N GLU A 275 9.88 15.64 -6.74
CA GLU A 275 10.97 15.70 -5.76
C GLU A 275 11.22 14.33 -5.12
N SER A 276 10.15 13.65 -4.70
CA SER A 276 10.22 12.33 -4.06
C SER A 276 10.46 11.17 -5.02
N THR A 277 10.35 11.36 -6.34
CA THR A 277 10.58 10.28 -7.32
C THR A 277 12.06 10.19 -7.68
N ILE A 278 12.72 9.12 -7.22
CA ILE A 278 14.17 8.91 -7.39
C ILE A 278 14.53 7.95 -8.54
N GLY A 279 13.54 7.25 -9.09
CA GLY A 279 13.76 6.37 -10.23
C GLY A 279 12.45 5.86 -10.82
N TYR A 280 12.51 5.46 -12.09
CA TYR A 280 11.42 4.74 -12.73
C TYR A 280 11.94 3.83 -13.84
N TYR A 281 11.18 2.78 -14.15
CA TYR A 281 11.42 1.89 -15.26
C TYR A 281 10.11 1.58 -15.96
N LEU A 282 10.01 1.93 -17.24
CA LEU A 282 8.90 1.55 -18.10
C LEU A 282 9.35 0.36 -18.94
N PRO A 283 8.83 -0.87 -18.69
CA PRO A 283 9.13 -1.98 -19.54
C PRO A 283 8.62 -1.67 -20.96
N SER A 284 9.52 -1.68 -21.94
CA SER A 284 9.12 -1.66 -23.35
C SER A 284 8.78 -3.08 -23.78
N GLY A 285 7.71 -3.25 -24.58
CA GLY A 285 7.41 -4.52 -25.24
C GLY A 285 8.52 -5.01 -26.17
N HIS A 286 8.22 -5.99 -27.02
CA HIS A 286 9.19 -6.50 -28.00
C HIS A 286 9.77 -5.33 -28.83
N LEU A 287 11.10 -5.32 -29.05
CA LEU A 287 11.84 -4.25 -29.77
C LEU A 287 11.29 -3.95 -31.18
N ASP A 288 10.42 -4.80 -31.73
CA ASP A 288 9.83 -4.68 -33.05
C ASP A 288 8.37 -4.16 -33.06
N GLY A 289 7.80 -3.82 -31.89
CA GLY A 289 6.45 -3.25 -31.78
C GLY A 289 5.32 -4.28 -31.91
N THR A 290 5.62 -5.58 -31.86
CA THR A 290 4.59 -6.62 -31.93
C THR A 290 3.87 -6.76 -30.57
N PRO A 291 2.53 -6.67 -30.51
CA PRO A 291 1.76 -6.99 -29.32
C PRO A 291 1.98 -8.44 -28.86
N LEU A 292 1.90 -8.67 -27.55
CA LEU A 292 2.12 -10.01 -26.99
C LEU A 292 0.81 -10.81 -27.03
N ASP A 293 0.86 -11.98 -27.64
CA ASP A 293 -0.29 -12.87 -27.77
C ASP A 293 -0.55 -13.59 -26.42
N SER A 294 -1.76 -13.45 -25.87
CA SER A 294 -2.17 -14.03 -24.59
C SER A 294 -3.54 -14.68 -24.72
N ALA A 295 -3.70 -15.86 -24.10
CA ALA A 295 -4.94 -16.62 -24.15
C ALA A 295 -6.03 -16.10 -23.18
N TYR A 296 -5.68 -15.15 -22.30
CA TYR A 296 -6.53 -14.72 -21.19
C TYR A 296 -6.81 -13.22 -21.16
N TYR A 297 -5.93 -12.40 -21.73
CA TYR A 297 -5.99 -10.94 -21.70
C TYR A 297 -5.50 -10.38 -23.03
N ASP A 298 -6.11 -9.30 -23.52
CA ASP A 298 -5.49 -8.44 -24.53
C ASP A 298 -4.67 -7.40 -23.75
N PHE A 299 -3.34 -7.40 -23.90
CA PHE A 299 -2.47 -6.50 -23.12
C PHE A 299 -1.99 -5.30 -23.94
N GLY A 300 -2.37 -5.21 -25.22
CA GLY A 300 -1.78 -4.25 -26.14
C GLY A 300 -0.24 -4.31 -26.17
N TRP A 301 0.40 -3.16 -26.37
CA TRP A 301 1.87 -3.00 -26.35
C TRP A 301 2.39 -2.53 -24.97
N VAL A 302 1.52 -2.45 -23.96
CA VAL A 302 1.77 -1.65 -22.76
C VAL A 302 2.25 -2.56 -21.60
N PRO A 303 3.28 -2.17 -20.82
CA PRO A 303 3.85 -3.01 -19.77
C PRO A 303 2.87 -3.39 -18.67
N PHE A 304 2.71 -4.67 -18.38
CA PHE A 304 1.83 -5.15 -17.30
C PHE A 304 2.66 -5.65 -16.11
N LEU A 305 3.23 -4.74 -15.31
CA LEU A 305 3.93 -5.14 -14.09
C LEU A 305 2.91 -5.59 -13.04
N TRP A 306 3.03 -6.84 -12.62
CA TRP A 306 2.17 -7.47 -11.63
C TRP A 306 2.76 -7.41 -10.23
N ALA A 307 4.08 -7.52 -10.12
CA ALA A 307 4.73 -7.50 -8.82
C ALA A 307 6.10 -6.84 -8.94
N VAL A 308 6.51 -6.23 -7.84
CA VAL A 308 7.88 -5.83 -7.58
C VAL A 308 8.28 -6.35 -6.21
N GLU A 309 9.45 -6.94 -6.13
CA GLU A 309 10.06 -7.34 -4.87
C GLU A 309 11.46 -6.75 -4.82
N PHE A 310 11.79 -6.11 -3.72
CA PHE A 310 13.10 -5.59 -3.42
C PHE A 310 13.82 -6.57 -2.49
N HIS A 311 15.02 -6.99 -2.87
CA HIS A 311 15.79 -7.93 -2.08
C HIS A 311 17.29 -7.67 -2.23
N GLU A 312 17.94 -7.34 -1.11
CA GLU A 312 19.40 -7.17 -1.00
C GLU A 312 19.99 -6.22 -2.06
N GLY A 313 19.37 -5.06 -2.27
CA GLY A 313 19.82 -4.04 -3.24
C GLY A 313 19.45 -4.34 -4.69
N VAL A 314 18.61 -5.35 -4.94
CA VAL A 314 18.16 -5.76 -6.28
C VAL A 314 16.64 -5.71 -6.35
N ILE A 315 16.13 -5.17 -7.45
CA ILE A 315 14.69 -5.06 -7.71
C ILE A 315 14.28 -6.13 -8.71
N TYR A 316 13.30 -6.94 -8.35
CA TYR A 316 12.71 -8.00 -9.17
C TYR A 316 11.32 -7.57 -9.60
N ALA A 317 11.16 -7.13 -10.84
CA ALA A 317 9.87 -6.71 -11.39
C ALA A 317 9.30 -7.78 -12.33
N SER A 318 8.16 -8.37 -11.96
CA SER A 318 7.48 -9.39 -12.76
C SER A 318 6.44 -8.74 -13.66
N CYS A 319 6.64 -8.87 -14.97
CA CYS A 319 5.68 -8.44 -15.98
C CYS A 319 4.93 -9.65 -16.54
N ILE A 320 3.59 -9.62 -16.49
CA ILE A 320 2.78 -10.73 -17.03
C ILE A 320 3.01 -10.89 -18.53
N SER A 321 3.23 -9.80 -19.24
CA SER A 321 3.38 -9.82 -20.69
C SER A 321 4.81 -10.16 -21.13
N THR A 322 5.83 -9.58 -20.48
CA THR A 322 7.22 -9.62 -20.97
C THR A 322 8.20 -10.42 -20.10
N GLY A 323 7.76 -10.91 -18.93
CA GLY A 323 8.58 -11.72 -18.03
C GLY A 323 9.26 -10.93 -16.90
N LEU A 324 10.34 -11.49 -16.35
CA LEU A 324 11.05 -10.93 -15.19
C LEU A 324 12.12 -9.92 -15.62
N TYR A 325 12.09 -8.76 -14.99
CA TYR A 325 13.15 -7.76 -15.03
C TYR A 325 13.91 -7.76 -13.71
N ILE A 326 15.24 -7.74 -13.81
CA ILE A 326 16.13 -7.61 -12.66
C ILE A 326 16.82 -6.27 -12.84
N LEU A 327 16.51 -5.35 -11.95
CA LEU A 327 16.93 -3.96 -11.99
C LEU A 327 17.78 -3.66 -10.76
N GLN A 328 18.61 -2.63 -10.85
CA GLN A 328 19.39 -2.12 -9.74
C GLN A 328 19.34 -0.61 -9.84
N LEU A 329 18.99 0.06 -8.75
CA LEU A 329 19.11 1.51 -8.66
C LEU A 329 20.55 1.85 -8.24
N ASP A 330 21.15 2.86 -8.87
CA ASP A 330 22.57 3.20 -8.63
C ASP A 330 22.83 3.53 -7.15
N ILE A 331 21.88 4.20 -6.49
CA ILE A 331 22.00 4.53 -5.07
C ILE A 331 21.82 3.34 -4.12
N ASP A 332 21.26 2.22 -4.60
CA ASP A 332 21.14 0.99 -3.81
C ASP A 332 22.39 0.12 -3.89
N GLN A 333 23.35 0.46 -4.76
CA GLN A 333 24.58 -0.31 -4.95
C GLN A 333 25.35 -0.64 -3.66
N PRO A 334 25.46 0.28 -2.67
CA PRO A 334 26.15 -0.01 -1.41
C PRO A 334 25.53 -1.15 -0.60
N PHE A 335 24.26 -1.47 -0.84
CA PHE A 335 23.46 -2.43 -0.07
C PHE A 335 23.35 -3.81 -0.73
N LEU A 336 24.06 -4.03 -1.84
CA LEU A 336 24.05 -5.32 -2.53
C LEU A 336 24.52 -6.47 -1.64
N GLY A 337 23.67 -7.48 -1.48
CA GLY A 337 23.95 -8.66 -0.66
C GLY A 337 23.83 -8.44 0.86
N THR A 338 23.31 -7.28 1.27
CA THR A 338 22.94 -7.03 2.67
C THR A 338 21.51 -7.47 2.86
N PRO A 339 21.23 -8.39 3.81
CA PRO A 339 19.85 -8.71 4.19
C PRO A 339 19.18 -7.43 4.68
N VAL A 340 18.11 -7.06 4.00
CA VAL A 340 17.22 -5.94 4.29
C VAL A 340 15.89 -6.50 4.76
#